data_AF-A0A0F9DN06-F1
#
_entry.id   AF-A0A0F9DN06-F1
#
_cell.length_a   1.000
_cell.length_b   1.000
_cell.length_c   1.000
_cell.angle_alpha   90.00
_cell.angle_beta   90.00
_cell.angle_gamma   90.00
#
_symmetry.space_group_name_H-M   'P 1'
#
loop_
_entity.id
_entity.type
_entity.pdbx_description
1 polymer ?
#
loop_
_entity_poly.entity_id
_entity_poly.type
_entity_poly.pdbx_seq_one_letter_code
_entity_poly.pdbx_strand_id
1 'polypeptide(L)'
;MTVTRAPAEPREGLPPCLSMTTLDDRLAILLDMSVDCGGRHLHRLRFEVAAGTAGERTVWPSHPDMDVTRCCEEVIDICTDDPDEAKAAFKRGAEWVRTGEGP
;
A
#
# COMPACT_ATOMS: atom_id res chain seq x y z
N MET A 1 2.82 -27.74 11.70
CA MET A 1 3.65 -26.59 12.11
C MET A 1 3.00 -25.37 11.50
N THR A 2 2.26 -24.60 12.29
CA THR A 2 1.46 -23.47 11.79
C THR A 2 2.32 -22.22 11.89
N VAL A 3 2.79 -21.71 10.75
CA VAL A 3 3.51 -20.43 10.71
C VAL A 3 2.48 -19.32 10.77
N THR A 4 2.25 -18.78 11.96
CA THR A 4 1.48 -17.54 12.14
C THR A 4 2.39 -16.38 11.79
N ARG A 5 2.32 -15.88 10.55
CA ARG A 5 2.99 -14.63 10.18
C ARG A 5 2.06 -13.47 10.54
N ALA A 6 2.41 -12.73 11.58
CA ALA A 6 1.72 -11.52 12.03
C ALA A 6 1.58 -10.50 10.88
N PRO A 7 0.55 -9.61 10.92
CA PRO A 7 0.46 -8.52 9.96
C PRO A 7 1.73 -7.69 10.02
N ALA A 8 2.30 -7.42 8.85
CA ALA A 8 3.56 -6.72 8.68
C ALA A 8 3.53 -5.39 9.43
N GLU A 9 4.33 -5.28 10.49
CA GLU A 9 4.70 -3.99 11.07
C GLU A 9 5.22 -3.07 9.94
N PRO A 10 5.00 -1.75 10.04
CA PRO A 10 5.53 -0.82 9.05
C PRO A 10 7.01 -1.10 8.83
N ARG A 11 7.42 -1.29 7.56
CA ARG A 11 8.84 -1.48 7.23
C ARG A 11 9.60 -0.25 7.74
N GLU A 12 10.72 -0.47 8.43
CA GLU A 12 11.61 0.60 8.87
C GLU A 12 11.95 1.52 7.69
N GLY A 13 11.80 2.83 7.89
CA GLY A 13 12.05 3.85 6.86
C GLY A 13 10.84 4.33 6.07
N LEU A 14 9.66 3.69 6.19
CA LEU A 14 8.42 4.23 5.61
C LEU A 14 7.81 5.33 6.50
N PRO A 15 7.16 6.35 5.91
CA PRO A 15 6.45 7.35 6.67
C PRO A 15 5.19 6.71 7.27
N PRO A 16 4.67 7.22 8.40
CA PRO A 16 3.50 6.63 9.06
C PRO A 16 2.23 6.66 8.19
N CYS A 17 2.18 7.48 7.14
CA CYS A 17 1.09 7.52 6.16
C CYS A 17 1.15 6.42 5.10
N LEU A 18 2.23 5.63 4.99
CA LEU A 18 2.38 4.63 3.93
C LEU A 18 2.76 3.27 4.50
N SER A 19 2.02 2.24 4.10
CA SER A 19 2.35 0.84 4.27
C SER A 19 2.50 0.17 2.91
N MET A 20 3.56 -0.61 2.73
CA MET A 20 3.88 -1.20 1.42
C MET A 20 4.46 -2.61 1.57
N THR A 21 3.99 -3.54 0.73
CA THR A 21 4.57 -4.87 0.58
C THR A 21 4.84 -5.18 -0.89
N THR A 22 5.95 -5.85 -1.14
CA THR A 22 6.43 -6.20 -2.48
C THR A 22 7.01 -7.60 -2.50
N LEU A 23 6.78 -8.32 -3.59
CA LEU A 23 7.41 -9.59 -3.91
C LEU A 23 7.45 -9.75 -5.43
N ASP A 24 8.63 -10.01 -5.99
CA ASP A 24 8.85 -10.04 -7.43
C ASP A 24 8.36 -8.76 -8.12
N ASP A 25 7.47 -8.90 -9.10
CA ASP A 25 6.81 -7.85 -9.87
C ASP A 25 5.46 -7.42 -9.27
N ARG A 26 5.16 -7.78 -8.03
CA ARG A 26 3.87 -7.50 -7.38
C ARG A 26 4.02 -6.58 -6.19
N LEU A 27 3.06 -5.66 -6.07
CA LEU A 27 3.04 -4.59 -5.09
C LEU A 27 1.65 -4.50 -4.45
N ALA A 28 1.60 -4.21 -3.15
CA ALA A 28 0.42 -3.69 -2.50
C ALA A 28 0.79 -2.49 -1.61
N ILE A 29 0.01 -1.44 -1.69
CA ILE A 29 0.17 -0.17 -0.97
C ILE A 29 -1.10 0.15 -0.18
N LEU A 30 -0.92 0.75 0.99
CA LEU A 30 -1.95 1.43 1.75
C LEU A 30 -1.42 2.81 2.11
N LEU A 31 -2.19 3.83 1.77
CA LEU A 31 -1.97 5.22 2.11
C LEU A 31 -3.02 5.67 3.11
N ASP A 32 -2.60 6.23 4.24
CA ASP A 32 -3.44 6.96 5.19
C ASP A 32 -3.20 8.46 5.00
N MET A 33 -4.10 9.11 4.27
CA MET A 33 -4.08 10.54 4.00
C MET A 33 -4.45 11.39 5.22
N SER A 34 -4.92 10.82 6.35
CA SER A 34 -5.14 11.61 7.57
C SER A 34 -3.82 12.01 8.24
N VAL A 35 -2.74 11.28 7.95
CA VAL A 35 -1.41 11.60 8.44
C VAL A 35 -0.81 12.62 7.49
N ASP A 36 -0.60 13.84 7.99
CA ASP A 36 -0.04 14.92 7.19
C ASP A 36 1.39 14.59 6.77
N CYS A 37 1.52 14.30 5.48
CA CYS A 37 2.76 13.97 4.81
C CYS A 37 3.21 15.12 3.87
N GLY A 38 2.65 16.33 4.00
CA GLY A 38 3.03 17.49 3.19
C GLY A 38 2.44 17.49 1.77
N GLY A 39 1.60 16.51 1.44
CA GLY A 39 0.88 16.42 0.18
C GLY A 39 -0.53 16.96 0.27
N ARG A 40 -1.00 17.68 -0.77
CA ARG A 40 -2.44 17.89 -0.95
C ARG A 40 -3.10 16.53 -1.09
N HIS A 41 -4.07 16.22 -0.24
CA HIS A 41 -4.86 14.98 -0.33
C HIS A 41 -5.44 14.86 -1.76
N LEU A 42 -4.94 13.88 -2.52
CA LEU A 42 -5.34 13.66 -3.91
C LEU A 42 -6.82 13.22 -3.99
N HIS A 43 -7.31 12.59 -2.92
CA HIS A 43 -8.67 12.10 -2.78
C HIS A 43 -9.38 12.75 -1.58
N ARG A 44 -10.72 12.74 -1.63
CA ARG A 44 -11.57 13.21 -0.52
C ARG A 44 -11.64 12.23 0.64
N LEU A 45 -11.30 10.97 0.39
CA LEU A 45 -11.38 9.88 1.36
C LEU A 45 -10.03 9.70 2.06
N ARG A 46 -10.05 9.18 3.28
CA ARG A 46 -8.87 9.06 4.16
C ARG A 46 -7.87 8.02 3.68
N PHE A 47 -8.33 6.87 3.21
CA PHE A 47 -7.46 5.75 2.84
C PHE A 47 -7.51 5.51 1.34
N GLU A 48 -6.36 5.19 0.78
CA GLU A 48 -6.21 4.66 -0.57
C GLU A 48 -5.44 3.35 -0.48
N VAL A 49 -5.95 2.31 -1.12
CA VAL A 49 -5.35 0.98 -1.13
C VAL A 49 -5.29 0.51 -2.56
N ALA A 50 -4.08 0.19 -3.02
CA ALA A 50 -3.89 -0.39 -4.34
C ALA A 50 -3.04 -1.66 -4.26
N ALA A 51 -3.30 -2.61 -5.16
CA ALA A 51 -2.43 -3.75 -5.39
C ALA A 51 -2.39 -4.06 -6.89
N GLY A 52 -1.24 -4.46 -7.40
CA GLY A 52 -1.02 -4.62 -8.83
C GLY A 52 0.46 -4.87 -9.15
N THR A 53 0.82 -4.74 -10.42
CA THR A 53 2.20 -4.90 -10.86
C THR A 53 3.05 -3.73 -10.37
N ALA A 54 4.27 -4.06 -9.94
CA ALA A 54 5.27 -3.10 -9.53
C ALA A 54 5.80 -2.38 -10.78
N GLY A 55 5.48 -1.09 -10.90
CA GLY A 55 5.92 -0.25 -12.00
C GLY A 55 7.29 0.40 -11.76
N GLU A 56 7.47 1.55 -12.40
CA GLU A 56 8.69 2.34 -12.24
C GLU A 56 8.81 2.91 -10.81
N ARG A 57 10.06 3.02 -10.34
CA ARG A 57 10.38 3.77 -9.12
C ARG A 57 10.27 5.25 -9.41
N THR A 58 9.65 5.97 -8.50
CA THR A 58 9.50 7.42 -8.55
C THR A 58 9.73 8.01 -7.16
N VAL A 59 9.97 9.31 -7.12
CA VAL A 59 10.05 10.06 -5.87
C VAL A 59 8.69 10.70 -5.63
N TRP A 60 8.11 10.47 -4.46
CA TRP A 60 6.89 11.17 -4.10
C TRP A 60 7.20 12.61 -3.71
N PRO A 61 6.49 13.62 -4.25
CA PRO A 61 6.72 15.02 -3.89
C PRO A 61 6.62 15.29 -2.38
N SER A 62 5.72 14.56 -1.71
CA SER A 62 5.48 14.60 -0.27
C SER A 62 6.60 13.95 0.56
N HIS A 63 7.39 13.06 -0.04
CA HIS A 63 8.48 12.33 0.57
C HIS A 63 9.71 12.31 -0.36
N PRO A 64 10.41 13.45 -0.50
CA PRO A 64 11.47 13.62 -1.51
C PRO A 64 12.67 12.71 -1.29
N ASP A 65 12.88 12.24 -0.06
CA ASP A 65 13.97 11.32 0.29
C ASP A 65 13.57 9.84 0.15
N MET A 66 12.41 9.55 -0.47
CA MET A 66 11.84 8.21 -0.56
C MET A 66 11.60 7.78 -2.00
N ASP A 67 12.25 6.68 -2.37
CA ASP A 67 11.90 5.93 -3.58
C ASP A 67 10.65 5.10 -3.32
N VAL A 68 9.57 5.41 -4.00
CA VAL A 68 8.33 4.63 -4.00
C VAL A 68 8.15 3.94 -5.35
N THR A 69 7.67 2.71 -5.32
CA THR A 69 7.30 2.01 -6.55
C THR A 69 5.87 2.34 -6.89
N ARG A 70 5.61 2.77 -8.14
CA ARG A 70 4.25 2.99 -8.61
C ARG A 70 3.52 1.65 -8.73
N CYS A 71 2.24 1.62 -8.32
CA CYS A 71 1.35 0.52 -8.65
C CYS A 71 0.83 0.68 -10.10
N CYS A 72 1.00 -0.35 -10.91
CA CYS A 72 0.51 -0.47 -12.27
C CYS A 72 -0.45 -1.65 -12.36
N GLU A 73 -1.29 -1.70 -13.41
CA GLU A 73 -2.21 -2.83 -13.68
C GLU A 73 -2.94 -3.31 -12.41
N GLU A 74 -3.63 -2.37 -11.76
CA GLU A 74 -4.21 -2.55 -10.45
C GLU A 74 -5.28 -3.66 -10.46
N VAL A 75 -5.09 -4.66 -9.59
CA VAL A 75 -6.07 -5.71 -9.25
C VAL A 75 -6.91 -5.33 -8.03
N ILE A 76 -6.43 -4.37 -7.24
CA ILE A 76 -7.18 -3.68 -6.17
C ILE A 76 -6.92 -2.19 -6.36
N ASP A 77 -7.99 -1.39 -6.37
CA ASP A 77 -7.98 0.07 -6.28
C ASP A 77 -9.21 0.47 -5.46
N ILE A 78 -8.98 0.92 -4.22
CA ILE A 78 -10.03 1.30 -3.28
C ILE A 78 -9.64 2.61 -2.60
N CYS A 79 -10.56 3.57 -2.60
CA CYS A 79 -10.53 4.72 -1.72
C CYS A 79 -11.67 4.60 -0.69
N THR A 80 -11.39 4.74 0.60
CA THR A 80 -12.38 4.60 1.68
C THR A 80 -12.04 5.47 2.90
N ASP A 81 -13.06 5.83 3.70
CA ASP A 81 -12.86 6.44 5.02
C ASP A 81 -12.84 5.40 6.16
N ASP A 82 -13.22 4.16 5.87
CA ASP A 82 -13.29 3.07 6.84
C ASP A 82 -11.91 2.40 7.02
N PRO A 83 -11.30 2.48 8.21
CA PRO A 83 -9.99 1.88 8.47
C PRO A 83 -10.03 0.34 8.40
N ASP A 84 -11.15 -0.30 8.71
CA ASP A 84 -11.28 -1.74 8.67
C ASP A 84 -11.41 -2.24 7.23
N GLU A 85 -12.14 -1.51 6.39
CA GLU A 85 -12.22 -1.77 4.94
C GLU A 85 -10.85 -1.62 4.29
N ALA A 86 -10.13 -0.51 4.56
CA ALA A 86 -8.79 -0.28 4.04
C ALA A 86 -7.81 -1.38 4.47
N LYS A 87 -7.86 -1.79 5.75
CA LYS A 87 -7.01 -2.86 6.28
C LYS A 87 -7.36 -4.22 5.67
N ALA A 88 -8.63 -4.50 5.42
CA ALA A 88 -9.06 -5.73 4.76
C ALA A 88 -8.59 -5.76 3.30
N ALA A 89 -8.74 -4.67 2.57
CA ALA A 89 -8.25 -4.52 1.20
C ALA A 89 -6.72 -4.70 1.12
N PHE A 90 -5.97 -4.06 2.02
CA PHE A 90 -4.52 -4.18 2.04
C PHE A 90 -4.07 -5.61 2.37
N LYS A 91 -4.76 -6.30 3.29
CA LYS A 91 -4.48 -7.72 3.59
C LYS A 91 -4.68 -8.61 2.37
N ARG A 92 -5.74 -8.40 1.60
CA ARG A 92 -6.00 -9.13 0.34
C ARG A 92 -4.91 -8.84 -0.69
N GLY A 93 -4.54 -7.57 -0.87
CA GLY A 93 -3.42 -7.20 -1.74
C GLY A 93 -2.11 -7.84 -1.31
N ALA A 94 -1.81 -7.82 -0.01
CA ALA A 94 -0.63 -8.45 0.56
C ALA A 94 -0.63 -9.99 0.43
N GLU A 95 -1.80 -10.61 0.38
CA GLU A 95 -1.96 -12.04 0.12
C GLU A 95 -1.72 -12.33 -1.36
N TRP A 96 -2.33 -11.58 -2.28
CA TRP A 96 -2.06 -11.66 -3.72
C TRP A 96 -0.57 -11.48 -4.05
N VAL A 97 0.10 -10.51 -3.41
CA VAL A 97 1.56 -10.31 -3.54
C VAL A 97 2.33 -11.57 -3.12
N ARG A 98 1.87 -12.29 -2.08
CA ARG A 98 2.55 -13.49 -1.59
C ARG A 98 2.25 -14.75 -2.41
N THR A 99 1.00 -14.96 -2.80
CA THR A 99 0.53 -16.23 -3.38
C THR A 99 0.41 -16.17 -4.90
N GLY A 100 0.11 -15.00 -5.46
CA GLY A 100 -0.20 -14.81 -6.88
C GLY A 100 -1.64 -15.15 -7.22
N GLU A 101 -2.43 -15.54 -6.21
CA GLU A 101 -3.85 -15.83 -6.35
C GLU A 101 -4.63 -14.53 -6.18
N GLY A 102 -5.47 -14.23 -7.16
CA GLY A 102 -6.28 -13.02 -7.22
C GLY A 102 -7.22 -12.86 -6.03
N PRO A 103 -7.67 -11.63 -5.73
CA PRO A 103 -8.78 -11.39 -4.81
C PRO A 103 -10.11 -11.95 -5.32
#